data_AF-A0AAE1B1F7-F1
#
_entry.id   AF-A0AAE1B1F7-F1
#
_cell.length_a   1.000
_cell.length_b   1.000
_cell.length_c   1.000
_cell.angle_alpha   90.00
_cell.angle_beta   90.00
_cell.angle_gamma   90.00
#
_symmetry.space_group_name_H-M   'P 1'
#
loop_
_entity.id
_entity.type
_entity.pdbx_description
1 polymer ?
#
loop_
_entity_poly.entity_id
_entity_poly.type
_entity_poly.pdbx_seq_one_letter_code
_entity_poly.pdbx_strand_id
1 'polypeptide(L)'
;MQSNRVQCKEMRKALPQCRSWTDFGPTRPSPKASVRASFPDELVPLLYRPRDTRRQNVLVTIPGLDAAKEELVLNDIVQVSVETAREVLDDKWGQDWALGYAMTVHSSQGLTIEDPQKVWVVDDYLQWFNLAYLAVSRVRYLHQLARCCPPPEAGGPPPPAFGEAIARKNIGWKIQSYKRVDAAKGHKCNLRMKDFCALREVQGNRCAACNIELLWCYAPKDSRQFSVDRLDNTKGHTRDNVRLACLECNRKRGAAALTHQPPCMPHCEATKNGGVLPGNVLAGQLQDLFDSI
;
A
#
# COMPACT_ATOMS: atom_id res chain seq x y z
N MET A 1 10.27 -29.00 -3.19
CA MET A 1 10.29 -27.52 -3.09
C MET A 1 9.55 -26.96 -4.29
N GLN A 2 8.41 -26.29 -4.09
CA GLN A 2 7.76 -25.58 -5.19
C GLN A 2 8.66 -24.43 -5.64
N SER A 3 8.75 -24.20 -6.95
CA SER A 3 9.53 -23.08 -7.54
C SER A 3 9.21 -21.75 -6.83
N ASN A 4 10.22 -20.93 -6.54
CA ASN A 4 10.06 -19.57 -5.97
C ASN A 4 8.97 -18.74 -6.68
N ARG A 5 8.74 -18.98 -7.98
CA ARG A 5 7.66 -18.32 -8.74
C ARG A 5 6.26 -18.73 -8.31
N VAL A 6 6.05 -19.96 -7.85
CA VAL A 6 4.75 -20.48 -7.39
C VAL A 6 4.40 -19.91 -6.02
N GLN A 7 5.38 -19.85 -5.10
CA GLN A 7 5.19 -19.23 -3.78
C GLN A 7 4.88 -17.73 -3.89
N CYS A 8 5.58 -16.99 -4.77
CA CYS A 8 5.26 -15.59 -5.05
C CYS A 8 3.84 -15.39 -5.64
N LYS A 9 3.30 -16.36 -6.39
CA LYS A 9 1.94 -16.26 -6.95
C LYS A 9 0.85 -16.49 -5.90
N GLU A 10 1.05 -17.42 -4.96
CA GLU A 10 0.10 -17.67 -3.88
C GLU A 10 0.12 -16.54 -2.84
N MET A 11 1.30 -15.98 -2.52
CA MET A 11 1.39 -14.80 -1.66
C MET A 11 0.66 -13.57 -2.22
N ARG A 12 0.65 -13.38 -3.56
CA ARG A 12 -0.15 -12.32 -4.20
C ARG A 12 -1.64 -12.42 -3.94
N LYS A 13 -2.18 -13.64 -3.81
CA LYS A 13 -3.60 -13.88 -3.55
C LYS A 13 -3.95 -13.70 -2.08
N ALA A 14 -2.98 -13.94 -1.19
CA ALA A 14 -3.15 -13.92 0.26
C ALA A 14 -2.99 -12.52 0.87
N LEU A 15 -2.39 -11.58 0.14
CA LEU A 15 -2.16 -10.24 0.66
C LEU A 15 -3.42 -9.38 0.59
N PRO A 16 -3.71 -8.62 1.66
CA PRO A 16 -4.90 -7.79 1.71
C PRO A 16 -4.91 -6.75 0.59
N GLN A 17 -6.11 -6.41 0.13
CA GLN A 17 -6.33 -5.41 -0.91
C GLN A 17 -5.62 -4.09 -0.53
N CYS A 18 -5.03 -3.39 -1.52
CA CYS A 18 -4.40 -2.08 -1.24
C CYS A 18 -5.46 -1.16 -0.64
N ARG A 19 -5.20 -0.63 0.55
CA ARG A 19 -6.06 0.37 1.15
C ARG A 19 -5.76 1.72 0.52
N SER A 20 -6.79 2.55 0.39
CA SER A 20 -6.58 3.91 -0.06
C SER A 20 -5.84 4.71 1.02
N TRP A 21 -5.07 5.72 0.62
CA TRP A 21 -4.45 6.61 1.59
C TRP A 21 -5.49 7.30 2.50
N THR A 22 -6.71 7.51 2.02
CA THR A 22 -7.82 8.04 2.82
C THR A 22 -8.34 7.07 3.89
N ASP A 23 -8.00 5.78 3.80
CA ASP A 23 -8.26 4.81 4.87
C ASP A 23 -7.18 4.88 5.98
N PHE A 24 -6.13 5.69 5.78
CA PHE A 24 -5.07 5.96 6.75
C PHE A 24 -5.53 7.06 7.72
N GLY A 25 -6.51 6.72 8.57
CA GLY A 25 -6.99 7.55 9.69
C GLY A 25 -7.63 8.91 9.33
N PRO A 26 -8.11 9.68 10.32
CA PRO A 26 -8.97 10.83 10.08
C PRO A 26 -8.27 11.96 9.29
N THR A 27 -9.05 12.57 8.40
CA THR A 27 -8.70 13.75 7.61
C THR A 27 -8.20 14.91 8.48
N ARG A 28 -7.04 15.46 8.10
CA ARG A 28 -6.37 16.69 8.59
C ARG A 28 -7.22 17.61 9.49
N PRO A 29 -6.83 17.86 10.76
CA PRO A 29 -7.07 19.14 11.40
C PRO A 29 -6.14 20.22 10.82
N SER A 30 -6.51 21.49 10.95
CA SER A 30 -5.81 22.64 10.37
C SER A 30 -4.34 22.81 10.87
N PRO A 31 -3.46 23.51 10.13
CA PRO A 31 -2.00 23.45 10.30
C PRO A 31 -1.42 24.17 11.53
N LYS A 32 -2.21 24.55 12.54
CA LYS A 32 -1.72 25.44 13.62
C LYS A 32 -2.15 25.10 15.05
N ALA A 33 -2.84 23.98 15.27
CA ALA A 33 -3.15 23.52 16.62
C ALA A 33 -2.11 22.49 17.10
N SER A 34 -1.07 23.00 17.77
CA SER A 34 -0.20 22.34 18.75
C SER A 34 -0.36 20.82 18.91
N VAL A 35 0.61 20.04 18.40
CA VAL A 35 0.80 18.59 18.67
C VAL A 35 0.70 18.26 20.16
N ARG A 36 1.09 19.20 21.04
CA ARG A 36 1.04 19.08 22.50
C ARG A 36 -0.36 18.93 23.08
N ALA A 37 -1.40 19.38 22.37
CA ALA A 37 -2.77 19.36 22.87
C ALA A 37 -3.48 18.00 22.65
N SER A 38 -2.98 17.18 21.73
CA SER A 38 -3.68 15.96 21.31
C SER A 38 -3.16 14.69 21.98
N PHE A 39 -1.85 14.59 22.27
CA PHE A 39 -1.23 13.35 22.80
C PHE A 39 -0.04 13.65 23.73
N PRO A 40 -0.28 14.11 24.96
CA PRO A 40 0.79 14.50 25.88
C PRO A 40 1.59 13.32 26.47
N ASP A 41 0.99 12.12 26.55
CA ASP A 41 1.57 10.96 27.27
C ASP A 41 1.91 9.78 26.35
N GLU A 42 1.86 9.96 25.03
CA GLU A 42 2.08 8.87 24.09
C GLU A 42 3.58 8.60 23.87
N LEU A 43 3.98 7.33 24.01
CA LEU A 43 5.36 6.93 23.83
C LEU A 43 5.69 6.72 22.35
N VAL A 44 6.91 7.14 21.99
CA VAL A 44 7.48 7.06 20.67
C VAL A 44 8.52 5.93 20.61
N PRO A 45 8.36 4.90 19.77
CA PRO A 45 9.41 3.94 19.49
C PRO A 45 10.59 4.61 18.78
N LEU A 46 11.75 4.51 19.41
CA LEU A 46 13.06 4.73 18.79
C LEU A 46 13.71 3.39 18.50
N LEU A 47 14.37 3.33 17.36
CA LEU A 47 15.12 2.17 16.89
C LEU A 47 16.61 2.41 17.07
N TYR A 48 17.28 1.52 17.78
CA TYR A 48 18.73 1.56 17.92
C TYR A 48 19.42 1.05 16.64
N ARG A 49 20.21 1.93 16.02
CA ARG A 49 20.96 1.67 14.79
C ARG A 49 22.36 2.29 14.87
N PRO A 50 23.32 1.58 15.50
CA PRO A 50 24.69 2.06 15.53
C PRO A 50 25.27 2.14 14.13
N ARG A 51 26.09 3.17 13.88
CA ARG A 51 26.85 3.28 12.62
C ARG A 51 27.71 2.05 12.31
N ASP A 52 28.28 1.43 13.34
CA ASP A 52 28.98 0.14 13.21
C ASP A 52 28.06 -1.00 13.64
N THR A 53 27.42 -1.64 12.65
CA THR A 53 26.49 -2.76 12.86
C THR A 53 27.13 -4.01 13.43
N ARG A 54 28.47 -4.08 13.50
CA ARG A 54 29.20 -5.18 14.16
C ARG A 54 29.21 -5.04 15.67
N ARG A 55 28.87 -3.85 16.20
CA ARG A 55 28.73 -3.61 17.64
C ARG A 55 27.37 -4.13 18.11
N GLN A 56 27.34 -5.37 18.56
CA GLN A 56 26.20 -5.99 19.23
C GLN A 56 26.46 -6.01 20.74
N ASN A 57 25.39 -6.06 21.55
CA ASN A 57 25.47 -6.24 22.99
C ASN A 57 26.30 -5.14 23.67
N VAL A 58 26.01 -3.88 23.32
CA VAL A 58 26.72 -2.72 23.86
C VAL A 58 25.82 -2.02 24.85
N LEU A 59 26.40 -1.57 25.97
CA LEU A 59 25.71 -0.68 26.92
C LEU A 59 25.53 0.70 26.29
N VAL A 60 24.29 1.03 25.97
CA VAL A 60 23.88 2.27 25.32
C VAL A 60 23.02 3.08 26.28
N THR A 61 23.28 4.38 26.37
CA THR A 61 22.43 5.29 27.14
C THR A 61 21.12 5.51 26.40
N ILE A 62 19.99 5.27 27.08
CA ILE A 62 18.67 5.47 26.51
C ILE A 62 18.33 6.97 26.48
N PRO A 63 17.88 7.52 25.33
CA PRO A 63 17.41 8.89 25.24
C PRO A 63 16.34 9.21 26.30
N GLY A 64 16.50 10.35 26.98
CA GLY A 64 15.57 10.84 28.01
C GLY A 64 15.75 10.20 29.39
N LEU A 65 16.66 9.25 29.55
CA LEU A 65 16.98 8.60 30.83
C LEU A 65 18.47 8.79 31.14
N ASP A 66 18.81 9.87 31.83
CA ASP A 66 20.19 10.33 32.08
C ASP A 66 21.11 9.33 32.82
N ALA A 67 20.60 8.18 33.27
CA ALA A 67 21.39 7.14 33.93
C ALA A 67 21.06 5.70 33.49
N ALA A 68 20.04 5.48 32.65
CA ALA A 68 19.68 4.14 32.22
C ALA A 68 20.57 3.74 31.04
N LYS A 69 21.49 2.81 31.29
CA LYS A 69 22.20 2.11 30.23
C LYS A 69 21.60 0.74 30.08
N GLU A 70 21.18 0.43 28.86
CA GLU A 70 20.67 -0.89 28.51
C GLU A 70 21.61 -1.53 27.51
N GLU A 71 21.74 -2.85 27.60
CA GLU A 71 22.48 -3.62 26.62
C GLU A 71 21.58 -3.83 25.41
N LEU A 72 21.88 -3.14 24.32
CA LEU A 72 21.07 -3.16 23.10
C LEU A 72 21.79 -3.87 21.96
N VAL A 73 20.99 -4.51 21.10
CA VAL A 73 21.39 -5.03 19.80
C VAL A 73 20.78 -4.22 18.66
N LEU A 74 21.33 -4.41 17.47
CA LEU A 74 20.84 -3.76 16.25
C LEU A 74 19.33 -3.96 16.07
N ASN A 75 18.61 -2.85 15.88
CA ASN A 75 17.16 -2.77 15.70
C ASN A 75 16.31 -3.03 16.97
N ASP A 76 16.89 -2.99 18.17
CA ASP A 76 16.09 -2.94 19.38
C ASP A 76 15.26 -1.65 19.42
N ILE A 77 14.05 -1.76 19.97
CA ILE A 77 13.08 -0.67 20.07
C ILE A 77 12.96 -0.24 21.52
N VAL A 78 13.10 1.07 21.75
CA VAL A 78 12.91 1.69 23.07
C VAL A 78 11.81 2.73 22.98
N GLN A 79 10.95 2.78 23.99
CA GLN A 79 9.81 3.69 24.04
C GLN A 79 10.20 4.94 24.82
N VAL A 80 10.10 6.12 24.21
CA VAL A 80 10.49 7.40 24.83
C VAL A 80 9.37 8.44 24.72
N SER A 81 9.50 9.56 25.43
CA SER A 81 8.56 10.69 25.28
C SER A 81 8.67 11.35 23.90
N VAL A 82 7.62 12.07 23.50
CA VAL A 82 7.63 12.87 22.27
C VAL A 82 8.73 13.94 22.30
N GLU A 83 8.98 14.55 23.46
CA GLU A 83 10.07 15.50 23.66
C GLU A 83 11.43 14.85 23.39
N THR A 84 11.67 13.69 23.99
CA THR A 84 12.93 12.94 23.78
C THR A 84 13.12 12.54 22.32
N ALA A 85 12.06 12.10 21.64
CA ALA A 85 12.14 11.75 20.22
C ALA A 85 12.52 12.98 19.36
N ARG A 86 12.02 14.17 19.71
CA ARG A 86 12.45 15.42 19.05
C ARG A 86 13.91 15.73 19.29
N GLU A 87 14.39 15.55 20.51
CA GLU A 87 15.80 15.75 20.82
C GLU A 87 16.73 14.82 20.03
N VAL A 88 16.28 13.59 19.77
CA VAL A 88 16.98 12.65 18.89
C VAL A 88 17.01 13.14 17.46
N LEU A 89 15.89 13.68 16.95
CA LEU A 89 15.82 14.27 15.60
C LEU A 89 16.71 15.53 15.47
N ASP A 90 16.92 16.25 16.56
CA ASP A 90 17.84 17.39 16.66
C ASP A 90 19.30 16.94 16.89
N ASP A 91 19.62 15.67 16.69
CA ASP A 91 20.95 15.06 16.85
C ASP A 91 21.56 15.16 18.27
N LYS A 92 20.80 15.53 19.30
CA LYS A 92 21.32 15.68 20.68
C LYS A 92 21.85 14.38 21.28
N TRP A 93 21.28 13.25 20.86
CA TRP A 93 21.61 11.90 21.37
C TRP A 93 22.53 11.11 20.42
N GLY A 94 23.12 11.80 19.43
CA GLY A 94 23.94 11.19 18.39
C GLY A 94 23.12 10.51 17.29
N GLN A 95 23.82 9.96 16.30
CA GLN A 95 23.22 9.43 15.06
C GLN A 95 22.96 7.92 15.08
N ASP A 96 23.04 7.31 16.26
CA ASP A 96 22.80 5.88 16.44
C ASP A 96 21.31 5.56 16.67
N TRP A 97 20.44 6.57 16.60
CA TRP A 97 19.00 6.45 16.85
C TRP A 97 18.20 6.88 15.63
N ALA A 98 17.13 6.14 15.34
CA ALA A 98 16.17 6.49 14.29
C ALA A 98 14.74 6.32 14.83
N LEU A 99 13.76 6.97 14.19
CA LEU A 99 12.35 6.71 14.50
C LEU A 99 11.99 5.26 14.14
N GLY A 100 11.39 4.53 15.08
CA GLY A 100 11.05 3.11 14.95
C GLY A 100 9.77 2.84 14.14
N TYR A 101 9.08 3.86 13.65
CA TYR A 101 7.83 3.70 12.89
C TYR A 101 8.04 3.31 11.43
N ALA A 102 9.19 3.64 10.85
CA ALA A 102 9.45 3.46 9.43
C ALA A 102 10.87 2.95 9.18
N MET A 103 10.99 2.02 8.25
CA MET A 103 12.28 1.46 7.88
C MET A 103 12.25 0.96 6.44
N THR A 104 13.43 0.85 5.82
CA THR A 104 13.53 0.24 4.50
C THR A 104 13.37 -1.27 4.60
N VAL A 105 12.86 -1.90 3.52
CA VAL A 105 12.71 -3.36 3.45
C VAL A 105 14.01 -4.09 3.77
N HIS A 106 15.15 -3.62 3.24
CA HIS A 106 16.46 -4.20 3.52
C HIS A 106 16.82 -4.13 5.00
N SER A 107 16.60 -2.97 5.62
CA SER A 107 16.95 -2.76 7.03
C SER A 107 16.06 -3.53 8.02
N SER A 108 14.90 -4.01 7.55
CA SER A 108 13.98 -4.85 8.34
C SER A 108 14.38 -6.33 8.37
N GLN A 109 15.38 -6.74 7.58
CA GLN A 109 15.75 -8.15 7.45
C GLN A 109 16.14 -8.75 8.80
N GLY A 110 15.50 -9.86 9.17
CA GLY A 110 15.71 -10.54 10.45
C GLY A 110 14.70 -10.17 11.53
N LEU A 111 13.94 -9.08 11.38
CA LEU A 111 12.93 -8.65 12.37
C LEU A 111 11.64 -9.45 12.32
N THR A 112 11.09 -9.82 13.47
CA THR A 112 9.73 -10.34 13.56
C THR A 112 8.85 -9.31 14.25
N ILE A 113 7.79 -8.88 13.58
CA ILE A 113 6.82 -7.92 14.07
C ILE A 113 5.66 -8.73 14.64
N GLU A 114 5.53 -8.70 15.96
CA GLU A 114 4.59 -9.53 16.70
C GLU A 114 3.15 -8.98 16.62
N ASP A 115 2.19 -9.89 16.71
CA ASP A 115 0.78 -9.54 16.79
C ASP A 115 0.50 -8.78 18.11
N PRO A 116 -0.30 -7.70 18.15
CA PRO A 116 -1.24 -7.20 17.14
C PRO A 116 -0.71 -6.13 16.17
N GLN A 117 0.61 -5.89 16.13
CA GLN A 117 1.16 -4.76 15.39
C GLN A 117 0.94 -4.90 13.88
N LYS A 118 0.59 -3.77 13.24
CA LYS A 118 0.38 -3.70 11.79
C LYS A 118 1.66 -3.29 11.08
N VAL A 119 1.92 -3.93 9.94
CA VAL A 119 3.01 -3.58 9.02
C VAL A 119 2.42 -2.96 7.78
N TRP A 120 2.77 -1.71 7.53
CA TRP A 120 2.34 -0.96 6.35
C TRP A 120 3.45 -0.95 5.32
N VAL A 121 3.21 -1.62 4.19
CA VAL A 121 4.14 -1.57 3.06
C VAL A 121 3.78 -0.38 2.20
N VAL A 122 4.58 0.68 2.29
CA VAL A 122 4.45 1.93 1.54
C VAL A 122 5.41 1.88 0.36
N ASP A 123 4.98 1.32 -0.77
CA ASP A 123 5.81 1.27 -1.98
C ASP A 123 4.94 1.19 -3.24
N ASP A 124 5.03 2.24 -4.05
CA ASP A 124 4.42 2.39 -5.38
C ASP A 124 4.93 1.37 -6.40
N TYR A 125 6.19 0.97 -6.21
CA TYR A 125 7.00 0.23 -7.16
C TYR A 125 7.48 -1.10 -6.60
N LEU A 126 6.88 -1.62 -5.52
CA LEU A 126 7.23 -2.96 -4.99
C LEU A 126 6.89 -4.01 -6.05
N GLN A 127 7.84 -4.17 -6.97
CA GLN A 127 7.83 -5.21 -7.95
C GLN A 127 8.09 -6.49 -7.18
N TRP A 128 7.35 -7.54 -7.52
CA TRP A 128 7.38 -8.84 -6.83
C TRP A 128 8.69 -9.59 -7.09
N PHE A 129 9.77 -9.04 -6.57
CA PHE A 129 11.10 -9.62 -6.41
C PHE A 129 11.34 -9.94 -4.94
N ASN A 130 12.56 -10.36 -4.59
CA ASN A 130 12.96 -10.77 -3.24
C ASN A 130 12.60 -9.74 -2.13
N LEU A 131 12.46 -8.45 -2.47
CA LEU A 131 12.07 -7.40 -1.53
C LEU A 131 10.65 -7.57 -0.97
N ALA A 132 9.67 -7.93 -1.80
CA ALA A 132 8.32 -8.17 -1.32
C ALA A 132 8.27 -9.33 -0.33
N TYR A 133 9.03 -10.40 -0.61
CA TYR A 133 9.17 -11.53 0.30
C TYR A 133 9.81 -11.12 1.64
N LEU A 134 10.88 -10.32 1.59
CA LEU A 134 11.54 -9.80 2.79
C LEU A 134 10.58 -8.97 3.65
N ALA A 135 9.80 -8.07 3.05
CA ALA A 135 8.82 -7.25 3.77
C ALA A 135 7.68 -8.09 4.38
N VAL A 136 7.09 -9.00 3.60
CA VAL A 136 5.95 -9.84 4.04
C VAL A 136 6.36 -10.85 5.11
N SER A 137 7.60 -11.36 5.04
CA SER A 137 8.12 -12.31 6.03
C SER A 137 8.43 -11.69 7.40
N ARG A 138 8.18 -10.39 7.60
CA ARG A 138 8.32 -9.74 8.91
C ARG A 138 7.13 -9.99 9.83
N VAL A 139 5.97 -10.38 9.30
CA VAL A 139 4.79 -10.68 10.12
C VAL A 139 4.57 -12.17 10.29
N ARG A 140 3.90 -12.55 11.39
CA ARG A 140 3.46 -13.93 11.62
C ARG A 140 2.11 -14.22 10.96
N TYR A 141 1.23 -13.22 10.91
CA TYR A 141 -0.13 -13.38 10.39
C TYR A 141 -0.47 -12.35 9.30
N LEU A 142 -1.25 -12.78 8.31
CA LEU A 142 -1.63 -11.94 7.16
C LEU A 142 -2.44 -10.70 7.56
N HIS A 143 -3.23 -10.76 8.64
CA HIS A 143 -4.01 -9.60 9.07
C HIS A 143 -3.12 -8.47 9.56
N GLN A 144 -1.89 -8.75 9.99
CA GLN A 144 -0.93 -7.72 10.38
C GLN A 144 -0.48 -6.88 9.18
N LEU A 145 -0.52 -7.42 7.96
CA LEU A 145 -0.09 -6.69 6.78
C LEU A 145 -1.18 -5.74 6.28
N ALA A 146 -0.74 -4.55 5.89
CA ALA A 146 -1.51 -3.65 5.09
C ALA A 146 -0.59 -3.09 4.00
N ARG A 147 -1.12 -2.96 2.79
CA ARG A 147 -0.42 -2.24 1.73
C ARG A 147 -1.01 -0.84 1.62
N CYS A 148 -0.14 0.15 1.69
CA CYS A 148 -0.50 1.54 1.43
C CYS A 148 0.07 1.92 0.06
N CYS A 149 -0.82 2.38 -0.82
CA CYS A 149 -0.43 3.02 -2.06
C CYS A 149 -0.44 4.53 -1.73
N PRO A 150 0.71 5.24 -1.71
CA PRO A 150 0.70 6.66 -1.45
C PRO A 150 -0.26 7.37 -2.42
N PRO A 151 -0.85 8.49 -1.98
CA PRO A 151 -1.67 9.28 -2.87
C PRO A 151 -0.77 9.75 -4.01
N PRO A 152 -1.29 9.92 -5.23
CA PRO A 152 -0.55 10.65 -6.26
C PRO A 152 0.05 11.91 -5.64
N GLU A 153 1.35 12.12 -5.85
CA GLU A 153 2.22 13.10 -5.16
C GLU A 153 1.44 14.28 -4.56
N ALA A 154 1.61 14.54 -3.27
CA ALA A 154 0.92 15.61 -2.54
C ALA A 154 1.15 17.03 -3.11
N GLY A 155 2.08 17.19 -4.05
CA GLY A 155 2.31 18.42 -4.83
C GLY A 155 1.95 18.35 -6.33
N GLY A 156 1.44 17.21 -6.80
CA GLY A 156 0.99 17.04 -8.19
C GLY A 156 -0.34 17.74 -8.45
N PRO A 157 -0.62 18.17 -9.69
CA PRO A 157 -1.94 18.70 -10.04
C PRO A 157 -3.01 17.66 -9.69
N PRO A 158 -4.17 18.08 -9.15
CA PRO A 158 -5.24 17.17 -8.78
C PRO A 158 -5.62 16.31 -9.99
N PRO A 159 -6.04 15.05 -9.76
CA PRO A 159 -6.50 14.20 -10.85
C PRO A 159 -7.60 14.92 -11.63
N PRO A 160 -7.59 14.82 -12.97
CA PRO A 160 -8.57 15.51 -13.79
C PRO A 160 -9.99 15.12 -13.39
N ALA A 161 -10.86 16.11 -13.27
CA ALA A 161 -12.26 15.90 -12.93
C ALA A 161 -12.94 14.95 -13.93
N PHE A 162 -13.90 14.16 -13.43
CA PHE A 162 -14.66 13.25 -14.28
C PHE A 162 -15.61 14.04 -15.20
N GLY A 163 -15.27 14.11 -16.48
CA GLY A 163 -16.16 14.64 -17.53
C GLY A 163 -16.82 13.51 -18.31
N GLU A 164 -18.15 13.40 -18.26
CA GLU A 164 -18.87 12.29 -18.89
C GLU A 164 -18.64 12.19 -20.40
N ALA A 165 -18.65 13.33 -21.11
CA ALA A 165 -18.40 13.37 -22.55
C ALA A 165 -16.99 12.87 -22.92
N ILE A 166 -15.97 13.26 -22.13
CA ILE A 166 -14.59 12.85 -22.33
C ILE A 166 -14.43 11.35 -22.02
N ALA A 167 -15.04 10.88 -20.93
CA ALA A 167 -15.04 9.47 -20.56
C ALA A 167 -15.69 8.61 -21.67
N ARG A 168 -16.86 9.00 -22.19
CA ARG A 168 -17.52 8.32 -23.31
C ARG A 168 -16.62 8.26 -24.56
N LYS A 169 -15.94 9.35 -24.89
CA LYS A 169 -14.97 9.39 -26.00
C LYS A 169 -13.82 8.40 -25.78
N ASN A 170 -13.22 8.41 -24.59
CA ASN A 170 -12.12 7.51 -24.22
C ASN A 170 -12.56 6.04 -24.26
N ILE A 171 -13.76 5.71 -23.76
CA ILE A 171 -14.32 4.35 -23.84
C ILE A 171 -14.51 3.93 -25.30
N GLY A 172 -15.05 4.81 -26.15
CA GLY A 172 -15.22 4.54 -27.57
C GLY A 172 -13.91 4.16 -28.27
N TRP A 173 -12.85 4.93 -28.01
CA TRP A 173 -11.51 4.65 -28.52
C TRP A 173 -10.95 3.31 -28.02
N LYS A 174 -11.12 3.01 -26.73
CA LYS A 174 -10.68 1.73 -26.14
C LYS A 174 -11.41 0.55 -26.79
N ILE A 175 -12.72 0.62 -26.96
CA ILE A 175 -13.51 -0.42 -27.63
C ILE A 175 -12.99 -0.68 -29.05
N GLN A 176 -12.76 0.38 -29.84
CA GLN A 176 -12.24 0.24 -31.20
C GLN A 176 -10.83 -0.39 -31.21
N SER A 177 -9.97 0.03 -30.28
CA SER A 177 -8.63 -0.53 -30.12
C SER A 177 -8.69 -2.03 -29.79
N TYR A 178 -9.50 -2.44 -28.80
CA TYR A 178 -9.65 -3.84 -28.42
C TYR A 178 -10.22 -4.69 -29.55
N LYS A 179 -11.24 -4.20 -30.26
CA LYS A 179 -11.81 -4.89 -31.44
C LYS A 179 -10.73 -5.18 -32.49
N ARG A 180 -9.88 -4.20 -32.79
CA ARG A 180 -8.79 -4.35 -33.76
C ARG A 180 -7.76 -5.39 -33.30
N VAL A 181 -7.31 -5.29 -32.04
CA VAL A 181 -6.31 -6.19 -31.47
C VAL A 181 -6.84 -7.63 -31.39
N ASP A 182 -8.09 -7.81 -30.96
CA ASP A 182 -8.70 -9.13 -30.86
C ASP A 182 -8.97 -9.74 -32.24
N ALA A 183 -9.48 -8.96 -33.20
CA ALA A 183 -9.71 -9.44 -34.56
C ALA A 183 -8.41 -9.91 -35.24
N ALA A 184 -7.30 -9.17 -35.04
CA ALA A 184 -5.99 -9.57 -35.55
C ALA A 184 -5.48 -10.90 -34.95
N LYS A 185 -5.99 -11.30 -33.78
CA LYS A 185 -5.69 -12.58 -33.11
C LYS A 185 -6.77 -13.63 -33.31
N GLY A 186 -7.77 -13.38 -34.14
CA GLY A 186 -8.92 -14.28 -34.35
C GLY A 186 -9.87 -14.38 -33.15
N HIS A 187 -9.80 -13.44 -32.21
CA HIS A 187 -10.66 -13.40 -31.03
C HIS A 187 -11.91 -12.53 -31.24
N LYS A 188 -12.99 -12.86 -30.53
CA LYS A 188 -14.23 -12.07 -30.53
C LYS A 188 -14.16 -10.96 -29.47
N CYS A 189 -14.60 -9.75 -29.83
CA CYS A 189 -14.77 -8.63 -28.91
C CYS A 189 -16.24 -8.18 -28.91
N ASN A 190 -16.96 -8.36 -27.79
CA ASN A 190 -18.39 -8.06 -27.69
C ASN A 190 -18.72 -6.94 -26.68
N LEU A 191 -17.71 -6.22 -26.20
CA LEU A 191 -17.89 -5.11 -25.26
C LEU A 191 -18.64 -3.94 -25.90
N ARG A 192 -19.53 -3.35 -25.11
CA ARG A 192 -20.32 -2.15 -25.42
C ARG A 192 -20.12 -1.11 -24.33
N MET A 193 -20.50 0.14 -24.62
CA MET A 193 -20.41 1.26 -23.66
C MET A 193 -21.01 0.90 -22.29
N LYS A 194 -22.21 0.30 -22.27
CA LYS A 194 -22.89 -0.11 -21.03
C LYS A 194 -22.09 -1.09 -20.17
N ASP A 195 -21.25 -1.91 -20.79
CA ASP A 195 -20.47 -2.93 -20.08
C ASP A 195 -19.36 -2.25 -19.26
N PHE A 196 -18.82 -1.12 -19.71
CA PHE A 196 -17.84 -0.33 -18.96
C PHE A 196 -18.48 0.37 -17.76
N CYS A 197 -19.68 0.94 -17.91
CA CYS A 197 -20.42 1.54 -16.81
C CYS A 197 -20.73 0.48 -15.73
N ALA A 198 -21.24 -0.68 -16.14
CA ALA A 198 -21.52 -1.79 -15.23
C ALA A 198 -20.26 -2.28 -14.51
N LEU A 199 -19.15 -2.45 -15.22
CA LEU A 199 -17.87 -2.82 -14.59
C LEU A 199 -17.38 -1.77 -13.60
N ARG A 200 -17.55 -0.48 -13.93
CA ARG A 200 -17.16 0.64 -13.05
C ARG A 200 -17.96 0.61 -11.75
N GLU A 201 -19.26 0.40 -11.84
CA GLU A 201 -20.15 0.31 -10.68
C GLU A 201 -19.82 -0.91 -9.82
N VAL A 202 -19.76 -2.10 -10.43
CA VAL A 202 -19.49 -3.36 -9.72
C VAL A 202 -18.12 -3.37 -9.05
N GLN A 203 -17.09 -2.77 -9.67
CA GLN A 203 -15.75 -2.69 -9.10
C GLN A 203 -15.51 -1.43 -8.24
N GLY A 204 -16.53 -0.57 -8.04
CA GLY A 204 -16.39 0.66 -7.27
C GLY A 204 -15.34 1.63 -7.82
N ASN A 205 -15.21 1.73 -9.14
CA ASN A 205 -14.22 2.55 -9.84
C ASN A 205 -12.74 2.22 -9.52
N ARG A 206 -12.45 0.98 -9.08
CA ARG A 206 -11.10 0.58 -8.66
C ARG A 206 -10.47 -0.46 -9.57
N CYS A 207 -9.15 -0.39 -9.66
CA CYS A 207 -8.33 -1.37 -10.36
C CYS A 207 -8.47 -2.74 -9.69
N ALA A 208 -8.85 -3.78 -10.43
CA ALA A 208 -8.98 -5.13 -9.88
C ALA A 208 -7.65 -5.76 -9.40
N ALA A 209 -6.50 -5.18 -9.76
CA ALA A 209 -5.18 -5.70 -9.39
C ALA A 209 -4.54 -4.95 -8.23
N CYS A 210 -4.58 -3.61 -8.23
CA CYS A 210 -3.93 -2.78 -7.20
C CYS A 210 -4.90 -1.91 -6.39
N ASN A 211 -6.20 -2.00 -6.63
CA ASN A 211 -7.27 -1.30 -5.91
C ASN A 211 -7.22 0.25 -5.92
N ILE A 212 -6.32 0.84 -6.70
CA ILE A 212 -6.29 2.29 -6.91
C ILE A 212 -7.54 2.75 -7.68
N GLU A 213 -7.97 3.98 -7.44
CA GLU A 213 -9.01 4.60 -8.24
C GLU A 213 -8.58 4.78 -9.70
N LEU A 214 -9.49 4.46 -10.62
CA LEU A 214 -9.24 4.54 -12.06
C LEU A 214 -9.61 5.91 -12.62
N LEU A 215 -8.70 6.46 -13.44
CA LEU A 215 -8.95 7.69 -14.18
C LEU A 215 -9.63 7.40 -15.51
N TRP A 216 -10.79 8.02 -15.75
CA TRP A 216 -11.56 7.92 -17.01
C TRP A 216 -11.32 9.08 -17.95
N CYS A 217 -10.91 10.22 -17.38
CA CYS A 217 -10.32 11.36 -18.07
C CYS A 217 -8.85 11.37 -17.67
N TYR A 218 -7.92 11.42 -18.63
CA TYR A 218 -6.51 11.24 -18.33
C TYR A 218 -5.63 11.83 -19.42
N ALA A 219 -4.39 12.18 -19.05
CA ALA A 219 -3.36 12.53 -20.01
C ALA A 219 -2.84 11.26 -20.74
N PRO A 220 -2.32 11.39 -21.97
CA PRO A 220 -1.73 10.25 -22.67
C PRO A 220 -0.68 9.53 -21.81
N LYS A 221 -0.73 8.19 -21.81
CA LYS A 221 0.18 7.30 -21.06
C LYS A 221 0.13 7.39 -19.52
N ASP A 222 -0.86 8.08 -18.92
CA ASP A 222 -1.09 8.04 -17.48
C ASP A 222 -1.23 6.58 -16.99
N SER A 223 -0.50 6.21 -15.93
CA SER A 223 -0.46 4.85 -15.37
C SER A 223 -1.79 4.43 -14.74
N ARG A 224 -2.56 5.40 -14.21
CA ARG A 224 -3.86 5.22 -13.54
C ARG A 224 -5.04 5.25 -14.48
N GLN A 225 -4.82 5.55 -15.76
CA GLN A 225 -5.90 5.49 -16.75
C GLN A 225 -6.56 4.12 -16.74
N PHE A 226 -7.88 4.10 -16.89
CA PHE A 226 -8.60 2.84 -17.00
C PHE A 226 -8.16 2.05 -18.25
N SER A 227 -8.13 0.74 -18.08
CA SER A 227 -7.98 -0.24 -19.13
C SER A 227 -8.85 -1.44 -18.79
N VAL A 228 -9.14 -2.22 -19.82
CA VAL A 228 -9.76 -3.54 -19.66
C VAL A 228 -8.66 -4.59 -19.73
N ASP A 229 -8.62 -5.44 -18.71
CA ASP A 229 -7.73 -6.60 -18.61
C ASP A 229 -8.52 -7.88 -18.92
N ARG A 230 -7.98 -8.76 -19.77
CA ARG A 230 -8.63 -10.02 -20.14
C ARG A 230 -8.39 -11.08 -19.08
N LEU A 231 -9.41 -11.68 -18.46
CA LEU A 231 -9.18 -12.70 -17.43
C LEU A 231 -8.39 -13.91 -17.97
N ASP A 232 -8.80 -14.38 -19.14
CA ASP A 232 -8.12 -15.39 -19.95
C ASP A 232 -7.51 -14.74 -21.21
N ASN A 233 -6.19 -14.87 -21.37
CA ASN A 233 -5.47 -14.30 -22.51
C ASN A 233 -5.69 -15.09 -23.81
N THR A 234 -6.21 -16.31 -23.73
CA THR A 234 -6.56 -17.15 -24.90
C THR A 234 -7.90 -16.77 -25.52
N LYS A 235 -8.69 -15.96 -24.81
CA LYS A 235 -9.98 -15.42 -25.26
C LYS A 235 -9.87 -13.92 -25.56
N GLY A 236 -10.85 -13.39 -26.29
CA GLY A 236 -10.96 -11.96 -26.57
C GLY A 236 -11.58 -11.17 -25.44
N HIS A 237 -11.77 -9.87 -25.66
CA HIS A 237 -12.50 -9.01 -24.73
C HIS A 237 -14.00 -9.29 -24.82
N THR A 238 -14.47 -10.24 -24.02
CA THR A 238 -15.90 -10.53 -23.85
C THR A 238 -16.39 -10.15 -22.46
N ARG A 239 -17.69 -9.88 -22.30
CA ARG A 239 -18.29 -9.44 -21.01
C ARG A 239 -17.91 -10.31 -19.81
N ASP A 240 -17.78 -11.61 -20.03
CA ASP A 240 -17.44 -12.65 -19.05
C ASP A 240 -15.92 -12.86 -18.88
N ASN A 241 -15.11 -12.29 -19.78
CA ASN A 241 -13.67 -12.49 -19.81
C ASN A 241 -12.88 -11.21 -19.53
N VAL A 242 -13.47 -10.22 -18.84
CA VAL A 242 -12.80 -8.95 -18.61
C VAL A 242 -13.01 -8.40 -17.20
N ARG A 243 -12.09 -7.55 -16.78
CA ARG A 243 -12.16 -6.71 -15.59
C ARG A 243 -11.51 -5.36 -15.84
N LEU A 244 -11.87 -4.33 -15.07
CA LEU A 244 -11.18 -3.05 -15.09
C LEU A 244 -9.86 -3.13 -14.31
N ALA A 245 -8.81 -2.57 -14.90
CA ALA A 245 -7.49 -2.42 -14.29
C ALA A 245 -6.88 -1.08 -14.71
N CYS A 246 -5.90 -0.58 -13.94
CA CYS A 246 -5.08 0.54 -14.40
C CYS A 246 -4.16 0.07 -15.53
N LEU A 247 -3.78 0.98 -16.42
CA LEU A 247 -2.89 0.68 -17.55
C LEU A 247 -1.59 0.03 -17.10
N GLU A 248 -1.01 0.51 -16.00
CA GLU A 248 0.24 -0.02 -15.47
C GLU A 248 0.13 -1.50 -15.09
N CYS A 249 -0.89 -1.87 -14.32
CA CYS A 249 -1.14 -3.27 -13.95
C CYS A 249 -1.37 -4.14 -15.20
N ASN A 250 -2.13 -3.64 -16.17
CA ASN A 250 -2.40 -4.37 -17.40
C ASN A 250 -1.12 -4.60 -18.23
N ARG A 251 -0.26 -3.59 -18.36
CA ARG A 251 1.04 -3.70 -19.04
C ARG A 251 1.96 -4.70 -18.35
N LYS A 252 2.06 -4.63 -17.02
CA LYS A 252 2.88 -5.56 -16.22
C LYS A 252 2.37 -7.01 -16.33
N ARG A 253 1.06 -7.22 -16.48
CA ARG A 253 0.49 -8.55 -16.74
C ARG A 253 0.89 -9.10 -18.12
N GLY A 254 1.02 -8.24 -19.12
CA GLY A 254 1.57 -8.61 -20.43
C GLY A 254 2.96 -9.26 -20.36
N ALA A 255 3.70 -9.07 -19.27
CA ALA A 255 5.00 -9.69 -19.00
C ALA A 255 4.94 -10.92 -18.07
N ALA A 256 3.81 -11.21 -17.42
CA ALA A 256 3.68 -12.31 -16.45
C ALA A 256 2.26 -12.93 -16.45
N ALA A 257 2.15 -14.18 -16.91
CA ALA A 257 0.91 -14.96 -16.85
C ALA A 257 0.49 -15.23 -15.39
N LEU A 258 -0.64 -14.64 -14.98
CA LEU A 258 -1.39 -15.02 -13.79
C LEU A 258 -2.71 -15.64 -14.22
N THR A 259 -2.96 -16.86 -13.74
CA THR A 259 -4.21 -17.60 -13.84
C THR A 259 -5.28 -16.99 -12.92
N HIS A 260 -6.54 -17.19 -13.33
CA HIS A 260 -7.77 -16.68 -12.72
C HIS A 260 -7.79 -16.68 -11.18
N GLN A 261 -8.35 -15.61 -10.61
CA GLN A 261 -9.13 -15.66 -9.38
C GLN A 261 -10.62 -15.62 -9.77
N PRO A 262 -11.51 -16.39 -9.13
CA PRO A 262 -12.94 -16.19 -9.28
C PRO A 262 -13.37 -14.84 -8.67
N PRO A 263 -14.48 -14.24 -9.11
CA PRO A 263 -15.05 -13.06 -8.48
C PRO A 263 -15.38 -13.35 -7.02
N CYS A 264 -15.06 -12.40 -6.14
CA CYS A 264 -15.45 -12.43 -4.74
C CYS A 264 -16.97 -12.60 -4.64
N MET A 265 -17.42 -13.70 -4.01
CA MET A 265 -18.83 -13.91 -3.68
C MET A 265 -19.30 -12.84 -2.69
N PRO A 266 -20.53 -12.31 -2.82
CA PRO A 266 -21.16 -11.55 -1.74
C PRO A 266 -21.74 -12.52 -0.69
N HIS A 267 -21.90 -11.99 0.52
CA HIS A 267 -22.54 -12.55 1.73
C HIS A 267 -21.62 -13.19 2.78
N CYS A 268 -21.35 -12.38 3.81
CA CYS A 268 -21.41 -12.85 5.19
C CYS A 268 -22.52 -12.04 5.87
N GLU A 269 -23.73 -12.61 5.97
CA GLU A 269 -24.77 -12.09 6.85
C GLU A 269 -24.39 -12.36 8.32
N ALA A 270 -24.59 -11.32 9.11
CA ALA A 270 -24.67 -11.24 10.57
C ALA A 270 -24.48 -12.53 11.40
N THR A 271 -23.50 -12.48 12.29
CA THR A 271 -23.77 -12.81 13.70
C THR A 271 -23.65 -11.52 14.52
N LYS A 272 -24.82 -10.99 14.89
CA LYS A 272 -24.96 -10.07 16.00
C LYS A 272 -24.53 -10.82 17.25
N ASN A 273 -23.47 -10.36 17.92
CA ASN A 273 -23.40 -10.37 19.38
C ASN A 273 -22.37 -9.33 19.82
N GLY A 274 -22.83 -8.45 20.71
CA GLY A 274 -22.10 -7.28 21.18
C GLY A 274 -20.83 -7.65 21.95
N GLY A 275 -19.81 -6.84 21.72
CA GLY A 275 -18.57 -6.77 22.49
C GLY A 275 -17.89 -5.47 22.11
N VAL A 276 -18.21 -4.40 22.84
CA VAL A 276 -17.54 -3.10 22.72
C VAL A 276 -16.08 -3.30 23.18
N LEU A 277 -15.13 -3.24 22.25
CA LEU A 277 -13.71 -3.09 22.55
C LEU A 277 -13.33 -1.61 22.33
N PRO A 278 -12.54 -1.00 23.24
CA PRO A 278 -12.20 0.41 23.14
C PRO A 278 -11.33 0.66 21.90
N GLY A 279 -11.76 1.63 21.09
CA GLY A 279 -11.15 1.94 19.80
C GLY A 279 -9.79 2.63 19.95
N ASN A 280 -8.76 1.99 19.39
CA ASN A 280 -7.48 2.63 19.10
C ASN A 280 -7.65 3.61 17.92
N VAL A 281 -7.52 4.90 18.21
CA VAL A 281 -7.56 6.01 17.26
C VAL A 281 -6.12 6.47 17.03
N LEU A 282 -5.46 5.93 16.00
CA LEU A 282 -4.08 6.28 15.66
C LEU A 282 -3.88 6.23 14.15
N ALA A 283 -4.02 7.38 13.48
CA ALA A 283 -3.35 7.68 12.22
C ALA A 283 -3.73 9.09 11.76
N GLY A 284 -2.81 10.03 11.92
CA GLY A 284 -2.97 11.34 11.32
C GLY A 284 -1.97 12.30 11.93
N GLN A 285 -0.80 12.45 11.27
CA GLN A 285 0.11 13.62 11.31
C GLN A 285 1.56 13.32 10.87
N LEU A 286 1.90 12.13 10.38
CA LEU A 286 3.26 11.75 9.97
C LEU A 286 3.72 12.23 8.58
N GLN A 287 3.15 13.29 8.01
CA GLN A 287 3.60 13.81 6.70
C GLN A 287 4.63 14.95 6.84
N ASP A 288 4.48 15.83 7.84
CA ASP A 288 5.32 17.03 7.96
C ASP A 288 6.78 16.71 8.39
N LEU A 289 7.07 15.48 8.79
CA LEU A 289 8.43 15.02 9.13
C LEU A 289 9.18 14.42 7.94
N PHE A 290 8.47 13.96 6.89
CA PHE A 290 9.09 13.38 5.70
C PHE A 290 9.57 14.45 4.71
N ASP A 291 8.98 15.65 4.73
CA ASP A 291 9.31 16.74 3.79
C ASP A 291 10.57 17.54 4.19
N SER A 292 11.28 17.14 5.26
CA SER A 292 12.54 17.78 5.74
C SER A 292 13.76 16.85 5.71
N ILE A 293 13.66 15.67 5.08
CA ILE A 293 14.78 14.78 4.70
C ILE A 293 15.02 14.93 3.20
#